data_AF-A0A9W4RW60-F1
#
_entry.id   AF-A0A9W4RW60-F1
#
_cell.length_a   1.000
_cell.length_b   1.000
_cell.length_c   1.000
_cell.angle_alpha   90.00
_cell.angle_beta   90.00
_cell.angle_gamma   90.00
#
_symmetry.space_group_name_H-M   'P 1'
#
loop_
_entity.id
_entity.type
_entity.pdbx_description
1 polymer ?
#
loop_
_entity_poly.entity_id
_entity_poly.type
_entity_poly.pdbx_seq_one_letter_code
_entity_poly.pdbx_strand_id
1 'polypeptide(L)'
;MAFDNDSDVYEDHAELYHSGKRLILTPHKSPAPFGSSFYPDPPNLTSKQMTPTDEEKSFSRSQLVFSESNGPLDFDETKQNDKSSQVHLEILDMVDGGYGAQYTPEPQKVLCKVVQTASATSGDYGKKALALGQLVLLKLYDPLFRHLKVPLLESYFKVTVRAYKAQSVEVGAYSHLFRAGLTGFPHLAPQFHGCWTIAVRSTDPDYAGQVRHVVALAMEYVEGRCLSELFKPSGPTRDRVRSNLSNLDEPPTYISTDEDTRLSVMAKLMDGLMSEEFSDVNQGDLHPDNLIISLKDGQTTLEQPRIVQVSYRRAALTTLAKVPFKIYRYFATKPHPFIRFSMHRLLPFVGWLPPSWQGPKNDPNKPIFLDRWLAFTFGPFTNNPTYTFRGNPPAGVIVDDSGMVSPFSENLEKKRLEEINPEEEAKPEKETTPAEEML
;
A
#
# COMPACT_ATOMS: atom_id res chain seq x y z
N MET A 1 14.44 -28.52 -7.27
CA MET A 1 13.51 -29.65 -7.21
C MET A 1 12.23 -29.21 -7.89
N ALA A 2 11.85 -29.89 -8.97
CA ALA A 2 10.56 -29.70 -9.62
C ALA A 2 9.55 -30.58 -8.89
N PHE A 3 8.50 -29.98 -8.33
CA PHE A 3 7.42 -30.70 -7.66
C PHE A 3 6.33 -30.95 -8.72
N ASP A 4 6.28 -32.17 -9.25
CA ASP A 4 5.39 -32.60 -10.33
C ASP A 4 4.02 -33.11 -9.81
N ASN A 5 3.79 -33.08 -8.49
CA ASN A 5 2.59 -33.65 -7.84
C ASN A 5 1.51 -32.63 -7.44
N ASP A 6 1.55 -31.40 -7.97
CA ASP A 6 0.64 -30.31 -7.58
C ASP A 6 -0.43 -30.01 -8.66
N SER A 7 -0.83 -30.99 -9.49
CA SER A 7 -1.90 -30.79 -10.50
C SER A 7 -3.21 -30.33 -9.86
N ASP A 8 -3.52 -30.87 -8.68
CA ASP A 8 -4.82 -30.71 -8.03
C ASP A 8 -4.89 -29.42 -7.19
N VAL A 9 -3.73 -28.77 -6.99
CA VAL A 9 -3.65 -27.44 -6.37
C VAL A 9 -4.42 -26.39 -7.19
N TYR A 10 -4.55 -26.58 -8.51
CA TYR A 10 -5.35 -25.69 -9.36
C TYR A 10 -6.85 -25.83 -9.06
N GLU A 11 -7.34 -27.06 -8.95
CA GLU A 11 -8.76 -27.36 -8.68
C GLU A 11 -9.13 -26.87 -7.28
N ASP A 12 -8.24 -27.12 -6.31
CA ASP A 12 -8.35 -26.59 -4.96
C ASP A 12 -8.48 -25.07 -4.97
N HIS A 13 -7.61 -24.35 -5.69
CA HIS A 13 -7.67 -22.88 -5.74
C HIS A 13 -9.01 -22.38 -6.32
N ALA A 14 -9.39 -22.94 -7.48
CA ALA A 14 -10.59 -22.53 -8.20
C ALA A 14 -11.86 -22.79 -7.37
N GLU A 15 -11.95 -23.93 -6.68
CA GLU A 15 -13.11 -24.29 -5.87
C GLU A 15 -13.16 -23.55 -4.51
N LEU A 16 -12.01 -23.14 -3.98
CA LEU A 16 -11.94 -22.49 -2.67
C LEU A 16 -12.23 -20.99 -2.73
N TYR A 17 -11.82 -20.31 -3.79
CA TYR A 17 -11.84 -18.84 -3.85
C TYR A 17 -12.64 -18.25 -5.01
N HIS A 18 -13.55 -19.01 -5.63
CA HIS A 18 -14.45 -18.50 -6.67
C HIS A 18 -15.56 -17.58 -6.12
N SER A 19 -16.12 -16.77 -7.03
CA SER A 19 -17.29 -15.93 -6.77
C SER A 19 -18.51 -16.74 -6.32
N GLY A 20 -19.24 -16.23 -5.33
CA GLY A 20 -20.37 -16.88 -4.66
C GLY A 20 -19.98 -17.79 -3.49
N LYS A 21 -18.69 -18.10 -3.31
CA LYS A 21 -18.25 -18.93 -2.17
C LYS A 21 -18.43 -18.18 -0.85
N ARG A 22 -18.86 -18.90 0.19
CA ARG A 22 -18.97 -18.38 1.55
C ARG A 22 -17.73 -18.71 2.37
N LEU A 23 -17.16 -17.69 2.99
CA LEU A 23 -16.06 -17.80 3.94
C LEU A 23 -16.56 -17.48 5.35
N ILE A 24 -16.07 -18.23 6.34
CA ILE A 24 -16.33 -17.98 7.76
C ILE A 24 -15.04 -17.49 8.39
N LEU A 25 -15.03 -16.22 8.80
CA LEU A 25 -13.91 -15.61 9.49
C LEU A 25 -14.05 -15.82 11.00
N THR A 26 -13.05 -16.46 11.59
CA THR A 26 -12.87 -16.56 13.04
C THR A 26 -11.78 -15.59 13.50
N PRO A 27 -11.93 -14.84 14.61
CA PRO A 27 -10.90 -13.92 15.07
C PRO A 27 -9.55 -14.61 15.31
N HIS A 28 -8.48 -14.02 14.79
CA HIS A 28 -7.12 -14.53 14.95
C HIS A 28 -6.20 -13.45 15.51
N LYS A 29 -5.35 -13.82 16.47
CA LYS A 29 -4.31 -12.93 16.99
C LYS A 29 -3.02 -13.23 16.24
N SER A 30 -2.65 -12.33 15.33
CA SER A 30 -1.36 -12.42 14.65
C SER A 30 -0.20 -12.35 15.66
N PRO A 31 0.87 -13.13 15.47
CA PRO A 31 2.11 -12.90 16.19
C PRO A 31 2.69 -11.52 15.84
N ALA A 32 3.62 -11.05 16.66
CA ALA A 32 4.42 -9.87 16.33
C ALA A 32 5.21 -10.10 15.02
N PRO A 33 5.48 -9.04 14.23
CA PRO A 33 6.32 -9.15 13.03
C PRO A 33 7.64 -9.88 13.29
N PHE A 34 8.01 -10.82 12.43
CA PHE A 34 9.23 -11.62 12.58
C PHE A 34 9.91 -11.97 11.25
N GLY A 35 11.08 -12.62 11.32
CA GLY A 35 11.66 -13.42 10.23
C GLY A 35 12.33 -12.63 9.09
N SER A 36 12.39 -11.30 9.17
CA SER A 36 13.24 -10.48 8.29
C SER A 36 14.63 -10.27 8.92
N SER A 37 15.60 -9.76 8.16
CA SER A 37 16.85 -9.27 8.76
C SER A 37 16.60 -8.19 9.82
N PHE A 38 15.42 -7.56 9.79
CA PHE A 38 15.02 -6.45 10.63
C PHE A 38 14.35 -6.86 11.96
N TYR A 39 13.50 -7.90 11.99
CA TYR A 39 12.77 -8.33 13.19
C TYR A 39 13.38 -9.55 13.87
N PRO A 40 13.28 -9.68 15.21
CA PRO A 40 13.69 -10.91 15.89
C PRO A 40 12.86 -12.12 15.43
N ASP A 41 13.41 -13.30 15.66
CA ASP A 41 12.64 -14.55 15.49
C ASP A 41 11.59 -14.66 16.62
N PRO A 42 10.44 -15.30 16.40
CA PRO A 42 9.41 -15.47 17.42
C PRO A 42 9.94 -16.31 18.58
N PRO A 43 9.61 -15.97 19.84
CA PRO A 43 10.10 -16.72 21.01
C PRO A 43 9.58 -18.17 21.05
N ASN A 44 8.46 -18.44 20.38
CA ASN A 44 7.79 -19.74 20.28
C ASN A 44 8.23 -20.57 19.06
N LEU A 45 9.20 -20.09 18.26
CA LEU A 45 9.74 -20.82 17.11
C LEU A 45 11.26 -20.90 17.19
N THR A 46 11.77 -22.12 17.38
CA THR A 46 13.21 -22.38 17.22
C THR A 46 13.58 -22.41 15.74
N SER A 47 14.85 -22.10 15.41
CA SER A 47 15.33 -22.18 14.02
C SER A 47 15.10 -23.57 13.40
N LYS A 48 15.16 -24.65 14.19
CA LYS A 48 14.85 -26.01 13.73
C LYS A 48 13.38 -26.21 13.35
N GLN A 49 12.45 -25.57 14.05
CA GLN A 49 11.01 -25.64 13.74
C GLN A 49 10.65 -24.81 12.51
N MET A 50 11.45 -23.79 12.18
CA MET A 50 11.23 -22.97 11.00
C MET A 50 11.67 -23.63 9.69
N THR A 51 12.57 -24.61 9.78
CA THR A 51 13.10 -25.39 8.65
C THR A 51 12.40 -26.74 8.53
N PRO A 52 12.25 -27.33 7.33
CA PRO A 52 11.75 -28.70 7.19
C PRO A 52 12.60 -29.69 8.01
N THR A 53 11.95 -30.56 8.78
CA THR A 53 12.60 -31.73 9.40
C THR A 53 13.09 -32.71 8.33
N ASP A 54 13.90 -33.70 8.71
CA ASP A 54 14.36 -34.72 7.76
C ASP A 54 13.19 -35.51 7.13
N GLU A 55 12.11 -35.70 7.87
CA GLU A 55 10.87 -36.27 7.39
C GLU A 55 10.15 -35.32 6.42
N GLU A 56 9.99 -34.04 6.79
CA GLU A 56 9.28 -33.05 5.96
C GLU A 56 10.01 -32.70 4.66
N LYS A 57 11.30 -33.03 4.52
CA LYS A 57 12.04 -32.86 3.27
C LYS A 57 11.48 -33.70 2.12
N SER A 58 10.79 -34.80 2.43
CA SER A 58 10.12 -35.63 1.43
C SER A 58 8.65 -35.26 1.21
N PHE A 59 8.10 -34.35 2.02
CA PHE A 59 6.68 -34.02 1.96
C PHE A 59 6.34 -33.29 0.66
N SER A 60 5.20 -33.65 0.09
CA SER A 60 4.52 -32.80 -0.88
C SER A 60 4.08 -31.50 -0.23
N ARG A 61 3.71 -30.53 -1.06
CA ARG A 61 3.19 -29.27 -0.59
C ARG A 61 1.90 -29.44 0.22
N SER A 62 0.97 -30.23 -0.31
CA SER A 62 -0.29 -30.55 0.36
C SER A 62 -0.02 -31.24 1.71
N GLN A 63 0.91 -32.19 1.78
CA GLN A 63 1.31 -32.83 3.05
C GLN A 63 1.81 -31.80 4.08
N LEU A 64 2.64 -30.83 3.66
CA LEU A 64 3.14 -29.80 4.56
C LEU A 64 2.03 -28.92 5.15
N VAL A 65 1.06 -28.50 4.35
CA VAL A 65 0.02 -27.54 4.80
C VAL A 65 -1.11 -28.20 5.60
N PHE A 66 -1.31 -29.50 5.44
CA PHE A 66 -2.28 -30.27 6.22
C PHE A 66 -1.67 -30.91 7.48
N SER A 67 -0.35 -30.91 7.62
CA SER A 67 0.32 -31.35 8.85
C SER A 67 -0.09 -30.48 10.04
N GLU A 68 -0.51 -31.10 11.15
CA GLU A 68 -0.91 -30.42 12.39
C GLU A 68 0.19 -29.50 12.93
N SER A 69 1.46 -29.85 12.72
CA SER A 69 2.62 -29.07 13.18
C SER A 69 2.90 -27.81 12.37
N ASN A 70 2.18 -27.58 11.26
CA ASN A 70 2.42 -26.49 10.31
C ASN A 70 1.23 -25.52 10.18
N GLY A 71 0.24 -25.62 11.08
CA GLY A 71 -0.87 -24.68 11.19
C GLY A 71 -0.45 -23.25 11.57
N PRO A 72 -1.39 -22.30 11.63
CA PRO A 72 -1.09 -20.91 11.98
C PRO A 72 -0.43 -20.77 13.34
N LEU A 73 0.55 -19.87 13.44
CA LEU A 73 1.14 -19.50 14.72
C LEU A 73 0.09 -18.81 15.59
N ASP A 74 0.11 -19.08 16.90
CA ASP A 74 -0.87 -18.56 17.87
C ASP A 74 -2.33 -18.92 17.49
N PHE A 75 -2.51 -20.05 16.80
CA PHE A 75 -3.83 -20.58 16.50
C PHE A 75 -4.56 -20.99 17.79
N ASP A 76 -5.83 -20.61 17.86
CA ASP A 76 -6.68 -20.81 19.03
C ASP A 76 -7.92 -21.59 18.60
N GLU A 77 -7.88 -22.92 18.81
CA GLU A 77 -8.95 -23.84 18.47
C GLU A 77 -10.25 -23.50 19.21
N THR A 78 -10.16 -22.97 20.43
CA THR A 78 -11.35 -22.66 21.25
C THR A 78 -12.21 -21.58 20.58
N LYS A 79 -11.58 -20.63 19.89
CA LYS A 79 -12.27 -19.58 19.12
C LYS A 79 -12.95 -20.11 17.86
N GLN A 80 -12.47 -21.21 17.28
CA GLN A 80 -13.09 -21.77 16.07
C GLN A 80 -14.51 -22.29 16.34
N ASN A 81 -14.79 -22.69 17.58
CA ASN A 81 -16.10 -23.19 17.98
C ASN A 81 -17.05 -22.08 18.44
N ASP A 82 -16.55 -20.85 18.66
CA ASP A 82 -17.36 -19.72 19.08
C ASP A 82 -18.05 -19.03 17.89
N LYS A 83 -19.22 -19.55 17.53
CA LYS A 83 -20.08 -19.00 16.46
C LYS A 83 -20.50 -17.54 16.71
N SER A 84 -20.50 -17.07 17.96
CA SER A 84 -20.91 -15.70 18.28
C SER A 84 -19.89 -14.66 17.81
N SER A 85 -18.63 -15.08 17.63
CA SER A 85 -17.50 -14.25 17.20
C SER A 85 -17.24 -14.28 15.69
N GLN A 86 -17.96 -15.14 14.96
CA GLN A 86 -17.73 -15.40 13.54
C GLN A 86 -18.38 -14.33 12.65
N VAL A 87 -17.71 -14.03 11.54
CA VAL A 87 -18.24 -13.18 10.46
C VAL A 87 -18.32 -14.01 9.19
N HIS A 88 -19.43 -13.94 8.48
CA HIS A 88 -19.60 -14.65 7.22
C HIS A 88 -19.48 -13.67 6.07
N LEU A 89 -18.65 -14.03 5.11
CA LEU A 89 -18.39 -13.28 3.89
C LEU A 89 -18.82 -14.10 2.68
N GLU A 90 -19.31 -13.43 1.66
CA GLU A 90 -19.49 -13.98 0.32
C GLU A 90 -18.44 -13.37 -0.61
N ILE A 91 -17.67 -14.21 -1.31
CA ILE A 91 -16.72 -13.76 -2.31
C ILE A 91 -17.50 -13.22 -3.51
N LEU A 92 -17.26 -11.98 -3.89
CA LEU A 92 -17.83 -11.39 -5.10
C LEU A 92 -16.90 -11.56 -6.28
N ASP A 93 -15.60 -11.35 -6.07
CA ASP A 93 -14.62 -11.38 -7.14
C ASP A 93 -13.20 -11.67 -6.62
N MET A 94 -12.33 -12.13 -7.52
CA MET A 94 -10.91 -12.32 -7.27
C MET A 94 -10.13 -11.14 -7.84
N VAL A 95 -9.63 -10.29 -6.96
CA VAL A 95 -8.94 -9.05 -7.32
C VAL A 95 -7.51 -9.31 -7.80
N ASP A 96 -6.81 -10.25 -7.17
CA ASP A 96 -5.43 -10.63 -7.51
C ASP A 96 -5.07 -11.99 -6.91
N GLY A 97 -4.03 -12.63 -7.45
CA GLY A 97 -3.57 -13.98 -7.07
C GLY A 97 -4.26 -15.10 -7.84
N GLY A 98 -5.17 -14.77 -8.78
CA GLY A 98 -5.87 -15.74 -9.59
C GLY A 98 -4.96 -16.66 -10.39
N TYR A 99 -5.35 -17.93 -10.46
CA TYR A 99 -4.62 -18.95 -11.18
C TYR A 99 -4.79 -18.77 -12.71
N GLY A 100 -3.72 -18.99 -13.49
CA GLY A 100 -3.70 -18.82 -14.95
C GLY A 100 -2.35 -18.32 -15.50
N ALA A 101 -2.30 -17.90 -16.77
CA ALA A 101 -1.08 -17.40 -17.43
C ALA A 101 -0.45 -16.15 -16.76
N GLN A 102 -1.17 -15.53 -15.82
CA GLN A 102 -0.78 -14.36 -15.05
C GLN A 102 -0.66 -14.65 -13.53
N TYR A 103 -0.60 -15.92 -13.13
CA TYR A 103 -0.52 -16.30 -11.72
C TYR A 103 0.70 -15.68 -11.03
N THR A 104 0.43 -14.82 -10.06
CA THR A 104 1.41 -14.20 -9.17
C THR A 104 1.31 -14.90 -7.80
N PRO A 105 2.27 -15.75 -7.43
CA PRO A 105 2.22 -16.50 -6.18
C PRO A 105 2.49 -15.60 -4.96
N GLU A 106 1.44 -14.95 -4.49
CA GLU A 106 1.36 -13.99 -3.39
C GLU A 106 0.05 -14.24 -2.59
N PRO A 107 -0.20 -13.52 -1.47
CA PRO A 107 -1.48 -13.62 -0.78
C PRO A 107 -2.64 -13.37 -1.75
N GLN A 108 -3.61 -14.27 -1.74
CA GLN A 108 -4.79 -14.21 -2.61
C GLN A 108 -5.66 -13.05 -2.17
N LYS A 109 -6.10 -12.21 -3.11
CA LYS A 109 -6.88 -11.01 -2.79
C LYS A 109 -8.27 -11.18 -3.37
N VAL A 110 -9.27 -11.28 -2.51
CA VAL A 110 -10.66 -11.45 -2.90
C VAL A 110 -11.50 -10.28 -2.38
N LEU A 111 -12.38 -9.78 -3.23
CA LEU A 111 -13.41 -8.82 -2.86
C LEU A 111 -14.58 -9.60 -2.27
N CYS A 112 -14.99 -9.24 -1.06
CA CYS A 112 -16.08 -9.90 -0.37
C CYS A 112 -17.17 -8.92 0.07
N LYS A 113 -18.37 -9.45 0.24
CA LYS A 113 -19.49 -8.79 0.92
C LYS A 113 -19.75 -9.44 2.26
N VAL A 114 -19.94 -8.64 3.30
CA VAL A 114 -20.36 -9.13 4.62
C VAL A 114 -21.83 -9.57 4.56
N VAL A 115 -22.10 -10.85 4.81
CA VAL A 115 -23.46 -11.42 4.80
C VAL A 115 -23.97 -11.80 6.18
N GLN A 116 -23.07 -11.93 7.16
CA GLN A 116 -23.43 -12.12 8.57
C GLN A 116 -22.35 -11.51 9.47
N THR A 117 -22.75 -10.74 10.47
CA THR A 117 -21.83 -10.15 11.45
C THR A 117 -21.76 -10.99 12.72
N ALA A 118 -20.69 -10.82 13.49
CA ALA A 118 -20.60 -11.38 14.84
C ALA A 118 -21.74 -10.85 15.72
N SER A 119 -22.32 -11.72 16.55
CA SER A 119 -23.40 -11.37 17.47
C SER A 119 -22.88 -10.82 18.80
N ALA A 120 -21.66 -11.19 19.19
CA ALA A 120 -21.00 -10.61 20.35
C ALA A 120 -20.45 -9.22 19.99
N THR A 121 -20.74 -8.21 20.81
CA THR A 121 -20.02 -6.94 20.78
C THR A 121 -18.56 -7.24 21.07
N SER A 122 -17.73 -7.22 20.03
CA SER A 122 -16.32 -7.57 20.14
C SER A 122 -15.62 -6.55 21.04
N GLY A 123 -15.39 -6.92 22.30
CA GLY A 123 -14.59 -6.12 23.22
C GLY A 123 -13.18 -5.93 22.64
N ASP A 124 -12.80 -4.68 22.42
CA ASP A 124 -11.42 -4.16 22.32
C ASP A 124 -10.33 -5.02 21.63
N TYR A 125 -10.66 -5.73 20.54
CA TYR A 125 -9.69 -6.57 19.80
C TYR A 125 -8.76 -5.78 18.87
N GLY A 126 -8.69 -4.45 18.97
CA GLY A 126 -7.86 -3.64 18.09
C GLY A 126 -8.24 -3.76 16.61
N LYS A 127 -9.54 -3.84 16.30
CA LYS A 127 -10.11 -3.86 14.93
C LYS A 127 -11.41 -3.05 14.85
N LYS A 128 -11.76 -2.54 13.68
CA LYS A 128 -13.09 -1.95 13.42
C LYS A 128 -14.10 -3.03 13.08
N ALA A 129 -15.27 -2.97 13.70
CA ALA A 129 -16.37 -3.89 13.42
C ALA A 129 -16.78 -3.86 11.94
N LEU A 130 -17.15 -5.03 11.43
CA LEU A 130 -17.67 -5.21 10.07
C LEU A 130 -19.19 -5.04 10.09
N ALA A 131 -19.72 -4.27 9.14
CA ALA A 131 -21.15 -4.03 9.00
C ALA A 131 -21.78 -4.94 7.95
N LEU A 132 -23.06 -5.29 8.13
CA LEU A 132 -23.80 -6.09 7.15
C LEU A 132 -23.86 -5.37 5.79
N GLY A 133 -23.59 -6.10 4.71
CA GLY A 133 -23.57 -5.57 3.35
C GLY A 133 -22.29 -4.80 2.99
N GLN A 134 -21.38 -4.57 3.94
CA GLN A 134 -20.13 -3.88 3.69
C GLN A 134 -19.25 -4.66 2.70
N LEU A 135 -18.63 -3.94 1.76
CA LEU A 135 -17.57 -4.49 0.91
C LEU A 135 -16.22 -4.44 1.62
N VAL A 136 -15.47 -5.54 1.55
CA VAL A 136 -14.15 -5.68 2.15
C VAL A 136 -13.19 -6.39 1.21
N LEU A 137 -11.92 -5.99 1.25
CA LEU A 137 -10.85 -6.74 0.62
C LEU A 137 -10.29 -7.73 1.65
N LEU A 138 -10.27 -9.00 1.29
CA LEU A 138 -9.67 -10.06 2.10
C LEU A 138 -8.37 -10.51 1.44
N LYS A 139 -7.26 -10.43 2.18
CA LYS A 139 -5.98 -11.02 1.77
C LYS A 139 -5.76 -12.35 2.49
N LEU A 140 -5.64 -13.43 1.75
CA LEU A 140 -5.51 -14.79 2.26
C LEU A 140 -4.05 -15.25 2.11
N TYR A 141 -3.40 -15.56 3.23
CA TYR A 141 -2.02 -16.03 3.26
C TYR A 141 -1.98 -17.55 3.25
N ASP A 142 -2.56 -18.17 2.22
CA ASP A 142 -2.61 -19.62 2.08
C ASP A 142 -1.24 -20.17 1.64
N PRO A 143 -0.56 -20.98 2.48
CA PRO A 143 0.73 -21.55 2.11
C PRO A 143 0.63 -22.51 0.91
N LEU A 144 -0.56 -23.05 0.62
CA LEU A 144 -0.82 -23.90 -0.55
C LEU A 144 -0.79 -23.14 -1.87
N PHE A 145 -0.81 -21.80 -1.87
CA PHE A 145 -0.74 -20.97 -3.09
C PHE A 145 0.44 -19.96 -3.11
N ARG A 146 1.40 -20.09 -2.19
CA ARG A 146 2.66 -19.34 -2.17
C ARG A 146 3.78 -19.82 -3.13
N HIS A 147 4.75 -18.97 -3.48
CA HIS A 147 5.83 -19.34 -4.40
C HIS A 147 6.85 -20.32 -3.79
N LEU A 148 7.25 -21.33 -4.58
CA LEU A 148 8.36 -22.23 -4.24
C LEU A 148 9.75 -21.66 -4.60
N LYS A 149 9.86 -20.87 -5.68
CA LYS A 149 11.10 -20.18 -6.03
C LYS A 149 11.22 -18.94 -5.15
N VAL A 150 12.16 -18.98 -4.23
CA VAL A 150 12.46 -17.86 -3.33
C VAL A 150 13.95 -17.59 -3.32
N PRO A 151 14.38 -16.39 -2.88
CA PRO A 151 15.79 -16.11 -2.66
C PRO A 151 16.44 -17.18 -1.77
N LEU A 152 17.73 -17.46 -2.00
CA LEU A 152 18.48 -18.51 -1.27
C LEU A 152 18.41 -18.37 0.26
N LEU A 153 18.30 -17.14 0.77
CA LEU A 153 18.16 -16.90 2.22
C LEU A 153 16.80 -17.34 2.76
N GLU A 154 15.77 -17.41 1.93
CA GLU A 154 14.43 -17.84 2.32
C GLU A 154 14.15 -19.31 2.00
N SER A 155 14.97 -19.95 1.16
CA SER A 155 14.74 -21.35 0.76
C SER A 155 14.90 -22.35 1.90
N TYR A 156 15.55 -21.97 2.99
CA TYR A 156 15.68 -22.80 4.19
C TYR A 156 14.37 -22.89 4.99
N PHE A 157 13.46 -21.93 4.85
CA PHE A 157 12.23 -21.87 5.63
C PHE A 157 11.08 -22.66 4.97
N LYS A 158 10.30 -23.37 5.80
CA LYS A 158 9.05 -24.01 5.37
C LYS A 158 8.13 -22.99 4.70
N VAL A 159 7.34 -23.42 3.73
CA VAL A 159 6.39 -22.53 3.03
C VAL A 159 5.35 -21.91 3.97
N THR A 160 4.95 -22.64 5.01
CA THR A 160 4.05 -22.18 6.07
C THR A 160 4.68 -21.05 6.88
N VAL A 161 5.93 -21.21 7.31
CA VAL A 161 6.69 -20.17 8.02
C VAL A 161 6.86 -18.92 7.15
N ARG A 162 7.14 -19.08 5.86
CA ARG A 162 7.19 -17.96 4.92
C ARG A 162 5.83 -17.25 4.80
N ALA A 163 4.74 -18.01 4.72
CA ALA A 163 3.36 -17.50 4.76
C ALA A 163 3.13 -16.59 5.97
N TYR A 164 3.41 -17.10 7.16
CA TYR A 164 3.23 -16.38 8.42
C TYR A 164 4.18 -15.19 8.58
N LYS A 165 5.42 -15.29 8.09
CA LYS A 165 6.36 -14.16 8.06
C LYS A 165 5.76 -12.98 7.29
N ALA A 166 5.28 -13.19 6.07
CA ALA A 166 4.72 -12.09 5.28
C ALA A 166 3.44 -11.52 5.92
N GLN A 167 2.60 -12.40 6.47
CA GLN A 167 1.37 -12.03 7.14
C GLN A 167 1.64 -11.18 8.38
N SER A 168 2.54 -11.63 9.28
CA SER A 168 2.80 -10.96 10.55
C SER A 168 3.35 -9.54 10.37
N VAL A 169 4.20 -9.32 9.36
CA VAL A 169 4.71 -7.99 9.02
C VAL A 169 3.58 -7.06 8.57
N GLU A 170 2.77 -7.48 7.59
CA GLU A 170 1.71 -6.64 7.05
C GLU A 170 0.60 -6.38 8.10
N VAL A 171 0.15 -7.42 8.81
CA VAL A 171 -0.85 -7.29 9.88
C VAL A 171 -0.33 -6.47 11.04
N GLY A 172 0.94 -6.63 11.43
CA GLY A 172 1.57 -5.84 12.48
C GLY A 172 1.56 -4.34 12.16
N ALA A 173 1.89 -3.96 10.93
CA ALA A 173 1.84 -2.58 10.49
C ALA A 173 0.41 -2.00 10.52
N TYR A 174 -0.57 -2.70 9.95
CA TYR A 174 -1.96 -2.24 10.00
C TYR A 174 -2.53 -2.17 11.41
N SER A 175 -2.26 -3.17 12.24
CA SER A 175 -2.74 -3.19 13.63
C SER A 175 -2.15 -2.04 14.44
N HIS A 176 -0.87 -1.70 14.20
CA HIS A 176 -0.22 -0.57 14.84
C HIS A 176 -0.81 0.77 14.39
N LEU A 177 -0.99 0.96 13.08
CA LEU A 177 -1.63 2.17 12.55
C LEU A 177 -3.08 2.31 13.03
N PHE A 178 -3.82 1.21 13.13
CA PHE A 178 -5.18 1.23 13.66
C PHE A 178 -5.20 1.75 15.10
N ARG A 179 -4.30 1.25 15.96
CA ARG A 179 -4.17 1.72 17.35
C ARG A 179 -3.73 3.18 17.44
N ALA A 180 -2.95 3.65 16.47
CA ALA A 180 -2.57 5.05 16.36
C ALA A 180 -3.67 5.95 15.76
N GLY A 181 -4.81 5.38 15.36
CA GLY A 181 -5.90 6.13 14.71
C GLY A 181 -5.54 6.58 13.30
N LEU A 182 -4.69 5.84 12.58
CA LEU A 182 -4.15 6.18 11.26
C LEU A 182 -4.62 5.24 10.14
N THR A 183 -5.78 4.59 10.29
CA THR A 183 -6.38 3.74 9.25
C THR A 183 -7.77 4.22 8.89
N GLY A 184 -8.16 4.05 7.63
CA GLY A 184 -9.42 4.56 7.09
C GLY A 184 -9.31 6.02 6.69
N PHE A 185 -10.30 6.54 5.97
CA PHE A 185 -10.32 7.95 5.57
C PHE A 185 -10.23 8.89 6.79
N PRO A 186 -9.39 9.95 6.76
CA PRO A 186 -8.63 10.48 5.63
C PRO A 186 -7.17 9.99 5.52
N HIS A 187 -6.79 8.92 6.23
CA HIS A 187 -5.42 8.44 6.31
C HIS A 187 -5.01 7.61 5.08
N LEU A 188 -3.69 7.44 4.89
CA LEU A 188 -3.15 6.63 3.79
C LEU A 188 -3.47 5.16 3.95
N ALA A 189 -3.35 4.62 5.16
CA ALA A 189 -3.64 3.21 5.36
C ALA A 189 -5.16 2.99 5.25
N PRO A 190 -5.62 2.01 4.45
CA PRO A 190 -7.02 1.63 4.40
C PRO A 190 -7.51 1.19 5.77
N GLN A 191 -8.82 1.27 6.00
CA GLN A 191 -9.43 0.85 7.26
C GLN A 191 -9.07 -0.62 7.57
N PHE A 192 -8.45 -0.84 8.72
CA PHE A 192 -8.15 -2.18 9.22
C PHE A 192 -9.38 -2.80 9.90
N HIS A 193 -9.76 -4.00 9.49
CA HIS A 193 -10.88 -4.78 10.04
C HIS A 193 -10.44 -6.05 10.78
N GLY A 194 -9.13 -6.19 11.03
CA GLY A 194 -8.58 -7.24 11.87
C GLY A 194 -7.91 -8.38 11.10
N CYS A 195 -7.32 -9.26 11.89
CA CYS A 195 -6.76 -10.52 11.44
C CYS A 195 -7.71 -11.67 11.81
N TRP A 196 -7.85 -12.63 10.91
CA TRP A 196 -8.82 -13.71 10.98
C TRP A 196 -8.18 -15.02 10.55
N THR A 197 -8.82 -16.13 10.85
CA THR A 197 -8.54 -17.44 10.28
C THR A 197 -9.78 -17.95 9.55
N ILE A 198 -9.57 -18.66 8.45
CA ILE A 198 -10.61 -19.44 7.76
C ILE A 198 -10.26 -20.92 7.80
N ALA A 199 -11.27 -21.77 7.91
CA ALA A 199 -11.13 -23.22 7.78
C ALA A 199 -11.35 -23.62 6.33
N VAL A 200 -10.40 -24.34 5.74
CA VAL A 200 -10.36 -24.67 4.32
C VAL A 200 -10.21 -26.18 4.16
N ARG A 201 -11.01 -26.78 3.29
CA ARG A 201 -10.99 -28.22 2.99
C ARG A 201 -10.48 -28.43 1.57
N SER A 202 -9.61 -29.42 1.35
CA SER A 202 -9.18 -29.78 -0.01
C SER A 202 -10.33 -30.38 -0.82
N THR A 203 -10.24 -30.18 -2.12
CA THR A 203 -10.94 -30.95 -3.15
C THR A 203 -10.15 -32.19 -3.57
N ASP A 204 -8.83 -32.18 -3.37
CA ASP A 204 -7.95 -33.33 -3.53
C ASP A 204 -8.47 -34.54 -2.71
N PRO A 205 -8.76 -35.68 -3.38
CA PRO A 205 -9.21 -36.91 -2.72
C PRO A 205 -8.26 -37.42 -1.62
N ASP A 206 -6.95 -37.23 -1.75
CA ASP A 206 -5.95 -37.70 -0.78
C ASP A 206 -6.03 -36.93 0.55
N TYR A 207 -6.62 -35.73 0.53
CA TYR A 207 -6.84 -34.88 1.70
C TYR A 207 -8.33 -34.67 2.00
N ALA A 208 -9.20 -35.51 1.44
CA ALA A 208 -10.63 -35.43 1.64
C ALA A 208 -10.99 -35.45 3.15
N GLY A 209 -11.77 -34.46 3.57
CA GLY A 209 -12.21 -34.33 4.97
C GLY A 209 -11.20 -33.66 5.91
N GLN A 210 -9.94 -33.49 5.49
CA GLN A 210 -8.95 -32.74 6.25
C GLN A 210 -9.24 -31.23 6.19
N VAL A 211 -8.86 -30.51 7.23
CA VAL A 211 -9.03 -29.06 7.34
C VAL A 211 -7.67 -28.44 7.58
N ARG A 212 -7.32 -27.44 6.76
CA ARG A 212 -6.21 -26.52 7.07
C ARG A 212 -6.76 -25.15 7.41
N HIS A 213 -6.04 -24.42 8.25
CA HIS A 213 -6.40 -23.06 8.63
C HIS A 213 -5.55 -22.04 7.89
N VAL A 214 -6.21 -21.09 7.25
CA VAL A 214 -5.56 -20.02 6.48
C VAL A 214 -5.76 -18.70 7.20
N VAL A 215 -4.68 -17.95 7.39
CA VAL A 215 -4.75 -16.61 7.98
C VAL A 215 -5.22 -15.60 6.93
N ALA A 216 -6.14 -14.74 7.33
CA ALA A 216 -6.75 -13.73 6.49
C ALA A 216 -6.64 -12.33 7.13
N LEU A 217 -6.27 -11.34 6.31
CA LEU A 217 -6.30 -9.92 6.66
C LEU A 217 -7.54 -9.29 6.02
N ALA A 218 -8.45 -8.77 6.85
CA ALA A 218 -9.62 -8.03 6.38
C ALA A 218 -9.34 -6.51 6.43
N MET A 219 -9.56 -5.83 5.32
CA MET A 219 -9.33 -4.39 5.18
C MET A 219 -10.38 -3.74 4.26
N GLU A 220 -10.43 -2.42 4.27
CA GLU A 220 -11.24 -1.62 3.36
C GLU A 220 -11.03 -2.06 1.91
N TYR A 221 -12.12 -2.25 1.18
CA TYR A 221 -12.05 -2.28 -0.28
C TYR A 221 -12.05 -0.85 -0.81
N VAL A 222 -10.99 -0.48 -1.52
CA VAL A 222 -10.82 0.84 -2.13
C VAL A 222 -11.21 0.75 -3.59
N GLU A 223 -12.36 1.32 -3.94
CA GLU A 223 -12.77 1.45 -5.35
C GLU A 223 -11.97 2.58 -6.00
N GLY A 224 -10.94 2.23 -6.76
CA GLY A 224 -10.03 3.22 -7.35
C GLY A 224 -9.10 2.64 -8.40
N ARG A 225 -8.06 3.39 -8.74
CA ARG A 225 -7.04 3.03 -9.73
C ARG A 225 -5.64 3.07 -9.12
N CYS A 226 -4.80 2.11 -9.46
CA CYS A 226 -3.38 2.17 -9.11
C CYS A 226 -2.71 3.36 -9.80
N LEU A 227 -1.86 4.11 -9.10
CA LEU A 227 -1.20 5.30 -9.67
C LEU A 227 -0.32 4.96 -10.88
N SER A 228 0.27 3.76 -10.91
CA SER A 228 1.13 3.30 -12.02
C SER A 228 0.38 3.13 -13.35
N GLU A 229 -0.93 2.93 -13.32
CA GLU A 229 -1.74 2.83 -14.55
C GLU A 229 -2.03 4.20 -15.17
N LEU A 230 -1.91 5.28 -14.37
CA LEU A 230 -2.40 6.60 -14.73
C LEU A 230 -1.33 7.43 -15.44
N PHE A 231 -0.07 7.27 -15.04
CA PHE A 231 1.05 8.09 -15.50
C PHE A 231 2.22 7.25 -15.98
N LYS A 232 2.76 7.64 -17.13
CA LYS A 232 4.07 7.17 -17.59
C LYS A 232 5.15 8.13 -17.09
N PRO A 233 6.45 7.79 -17.19
CA PRO A 233 7.51 8.73 -16.90
C PRO A 233 7.42 10.06 -17.67
N SER A 234 6.74 10.07 -18.82
CA SER A 234 6.50 11.26 -19.65
C SER A 234 5.32 12.13 -19.19
N GLY A 235 4.58 11.75 -18.14
CA GLY A 235 3.41 12.49 -17.66
C GLY A 235 2.08 11.74 -17.81
N PRO A 236 0.94 12.44 -17.65
CA PRO A 236 -0.39 11.85 -17.77
C PRO A 236 -0.61 11.26 -19.16
N THR A 237 -1.35 10.16 -19.22
CA THR A 237 -1.76 9.56 -20.49
C THR A 237 -3.02 10.20 -21.07
N ARG A 238 -3.81 10.88 -20.24
CA ARG A 238 -5.09 11.52 -20.54
C ARG A 238 -5.32 12.66 -19.56
N ASP A 239 -6.06 13.70 -19.95
CA ASP A 239 -6.37 14.85 -19.08
C ASP A 239 -7.29 14.52 -17.90
N ARG A 240 -8.06 13.43 -18.02
CA ARG A 240 -8.94 12.92 -16.98
C ARG A 240 -8.95 11.40 -16.99
N VAL A 241 -9.10 10.80 -15.81
CA VAL A 241 -9.19 9.35 -15.66
C VAL A 241 -10.40 8.95 -14.86
N ARG A 242 -11.10 7.91 -15.32
CA ARG A 242 -12.26 7.35 -14.61
C ARG A 242 -11.81 6.78 -13.26
N SER A 243 -12.44 7.23 -12.18
CA SER A 243 -12.15 6.80 -10.81
C SER A 243 -12.78 5.46 -10.44
N ASN A 244 -13.97 5.15 -10.96
CA ASN A 244 -14.68 3.92 -10.64
C ASN A 244 -14.48 2.86 -11.74
N LEU A 245 -14.33 1.59 -11.34
CA LEU A 245 -14.19 0.46 -12.25
C LEU A 245 -15.47 -0.39 -12.29
N SER A 246 -16.28 -0.38 -11.22
CA SER A 246 -17.11 -1.55 -10.90
C SER A 246 -18.60 -1.36 -11.16
N ASN A 247 -19.12 -0.13 -11.15
CA ASN A 247 -20.57 0.10 -11.32
C ASN A 247 -20.85 0.78 -12.67
N LEU A 248 -21.35 -0.01 -13.65
CA LEU A 248 -21.78 0.51 -14.96
C LEU A 248 -23.06 1.36 -14.85
N ASP A 249 -23.85 1.13 -13.79
CA ASP A 249 -25.12 1.82 -13.56
C ASP A 249 -24.96 3.19 -12.90
N GLU A 250 -23.79 3.48 -12.30
CA GLU A 250 -23.47 4.81 -11.78
C GLU A 250 -22.77 5.67 -12.85
N PRO A 251 -23.09 6.97 -12.92
CA PRO A 251 -22.37 7.87 -13.80
C PRO A 251 -20.87 7.85 -13.45
N PRO A 252 -19.97 7.73 -14.44
CA PRO A 252 -18.55 7.67 -14.19
C PRO A 252 -18.06 8.97 -13.54
N THR A 253 -17.36 8.84 -12.41
CA THR A 253 -16.63 9.94 -11.78
C THR A 253 -15.23 10.02 -12.36
N TYR A 254 -14.73 11.24 -12.61
CA TYR A 254 -13.42 11.46 -13.23
C TYR A 254 -12.50 12.25 -12.31
N ILE A 255 -11.25 11.82 -12.25
CA ILE A 255 -10.15 12.54 -11.59
C ILE A 255 -9.41 13.35 -12.66
N SER A 256 -9.20 14.63 -12.40
CA SER A 256 -8.37 15.49 -13.26
C SER A 256 -6.89 15.13 -13.12
N THR A 257 -6.13 15.23 -14.20
CA THR A 257 -4.68 14.95 -14.18
C THR A 257 -3.83 16.21 -14.38
N ASP A 258 -4.42 17.39 -14.21
CA ASP A 258 -3.70 18.67 -14.22
C ASP A 258 -2.62 18.74 -13.13
N GLU A 259 -1.74 19.73 -13.25
CA GLU A 259 -0.63 19.92 -12.31
C GLU A 259 -1.12 20.10 -10.86
N ASP A 260 -2.15 20.91 -10.64
CA ASP A 260 -2.67 21.20 -9.30
C ASP A 260 -3.20 19.95 -8.60
N THR A 261 -3.97 19.13 -9.32
CA THR A 261 -4.52 17.87 -8.80
C THR A 261 -3.39 16.89 -8.49
N ARG A 262 -2.40 16.75 -9.38
CA ARG A 262 -1.24 15.88 -9.15
C ARG A 262 -0.43 16.31 -7.93
N LEU A 263 -0.12 17.60 -7.82
CA LEU A 263 0.63 18.13 -6.69
C LEU A 263 -0.16 18.03 -5.38
N SER A 264 -1.48 18.23 -5.41
CA SER A 264 -2.35 18.00 -4.25
C SER A 264 -2.32 16.53 -3.78
N VAL A 265 -2.39 15.58 -4.71
CA VAL A 265 -2.26 14.13 -4.39
C VAL A 265 -0.89 13.81 -3.81
N MET A 266 0.19 14.35 -4.40
CA MET A 266 1.55 14.16 -3.88
C MET A 266 1.73 14.79 -2.50
N ALA A 267 1.11 15.94 -2.22
CA ALA A 267 1.14 16.57 -0.91
C ALA A 267 0.46 15.68 0.16
N LYS A 268 -0.73 15.16 -0.13
CA LYS A 268 -1.46 14.21 0.76
C LYS A 268 -0.65 12.94 1.02
N LEU A 269 0.01 12.40 -0.01
CA LEU A 269 0.89 11.24 0.11
C LEU A 269 2.06 11.51 1.07
N MET A 270 2.78 12.62 0.86
CA MET A 270 3.93 12.96 1.70
C MET A 270 3.51 13.22 3.14
N ASP A 271 2.40 13.93 3.35
CA ASP A 271 1.88 14.21 4.68
C ASP A 271 1.51 12.93 5.46
N GLY A 272 0.79 12.04 4.80
CA GLY A 272 0.38 10.78 5.37
C GLY A 272 1.58 9.88 5.71
N LEU A 273 2.57 9.81 4.82
CA LEU A 273 3.81 9.06 5.06
C LEU A 273 4.57 9.60 6.28
N MET A 274 4.64 10.92 6.46
CA MET A 274 5.26 11.51 7.67
C MET A 274 4.46 11.19 8.93
N SER A 275 3.13 11.11 8.83
CA SER A 275 2.27 10.71 9.96
C SER A 275 2.51 9.25 10.35
N GLU A 276 2.59 8.35 9.38
CA GLU A 276 2.90 6.93 9.60
C GLU A 276 4.33 6.73 10.15
N GLU A 277 5.34 7.36 9.54
CA GLU A 277 6.72 7.23 10.04
C GLU A 277 6.88 7.82 11.45
N PHE A 278 6.20 8.93 11.77
CA PHE A 278 6.17 9.48 13.13
C PHE A 278 5.49 8.55 14.13
N SER A 279 4.49 7.80 13.67
CA SER A 279 3.82 6.78 14.47
C SER A 279 4.63 5.50 14.68
N ASP A 280 5.84 5.39 14.10
CA ASP A 280 6.76 4.23 14.13
C ASP A 280 6.64 3.26 12.94
N VAL A 281 5.91 3.59 11.87
CA VAL A 281 5.78 2.73 10.69
C VAL A 281 6.57 3.29 9.51
N ASN A 282 7.69 2.64 9.19
CA ASN A 282 8.44 2.94 7.97
C ASN A 282 8.02 1.98 6.86
N GLN A 283 7.44 2.51 5.78
CA GLN A 283 6.88 1.70 4.69
C GLN A 283 7.89 0.79 3.97
N GLY A 284 9.14 1.24 3.83
CA GLY A 284 10.19 0.49 3.13
C GLY A 284 9.99 0.28 1.62
N ASP A 285 8.82 0.60 1.04
CA ASP A 285 8.51 0.38 -0.37
C ASP A 285 7.50 1.39 -0.95
N LEU A 286 7.95 2.64 -1.13
CA LEU A 286 7.14 3.68 -1.73
C LEU A 286 7.16 3.56 -3.27
N HIS A 287 6.10 3.00 -3.85
CA HIS A 287 5.96 2.80 -5.29
C HIS A 287 4.52 3.07 -5.77
N PRO A 288 4.32 3.64 -6.98
CA PRO A 288 2.98 3.88 -7.54
C PRO A 288 2.08 2.64 -7.65
N ASP A 289 2.67 1.44 -7.78
CA ASP A 289 1.92 0.16 -7.79
C ASP A 289 1.24 -0.15 -6.46
N ASN A 290 1.73 0.44 -5.37
CA ASN A 290 1.21 0.24 -4.02
C ASN A 290 0.31 1.40 -3.57
N LEU A 291 -0.15 2.24 -4.51
CA LEU A 291 -0.96 3.42 -4.21
C LEU A 291 -2.20 3.45 -5.10
N ILE A 292 -3.37 3.58 -4.47
CA ILE A 292 -4.66 3.65 -5.13
C ILE A 292 -5.20 5.06 -4.95
N ILE A 293 -5.60 5.70 -6.05
CA ILE A 293 -6.36 6.94 -6.03
C ILE A 293 -7.85 6.66 -6.17
N SER A 294 -8.68 7.36 -5.40
CA SER A 294 -10.13 7.16 -5.38
C SER A 294 -10.87 8.46 -5.09
N LEU A 295 -12.07 8.59 -5.65
CA LEU A 295 -13.08 9.58 -5.29
C LEU A 295 -14.19 9.00 -4.41
N LYS A 296 -13.98 7.84 -3.78
CA LYS A 296 -14.98 7.18 -2.93
C LYS A 296 -14.47 6.98 -1.51
N ASP A 297 -15.34 7.18 -0.54
CA ASP A 297 -15.20 6.71 0.84
C ASP A 297 -16.43 5.89 1.19
N GLY A 298 -16.31 4.56 1.05
CA GLY A 298 -17.46 3.66 1.04
C GLY A 298 -18.45 4.05 -0.05
N GLN A 299 -19.66 4.47 0.38
CA GLN A 299 -20.72 4.91 -0.55
C GLN A 299 -20.67 6.40 -0.86
N THR A 300 -19.84 7.17 -0.14
CA THR A 300 -19.74 8.62 -0.30
C THR A 300 -18.80 8.98 -1.44
N THR A 301 -19.24 9.82 -2.37
CA THR A 301 -18.36 10.42 -3.38
C THR A 301 -17.68 11.65 -2.80
N LEU A 302 -16.36 11.73 -2.95
CA LEU A 302 -15.52 12.82 -2.47
C LEU A 302 -15.37 13.91 -3.53
N GLU A 303 -15.28 15.17 -3.09
CA GLU A 303 -14.99 16.31 -3.97
C GLU A 303 -13.55 16.31 -4.49
N GLN A 304 -12.62 15.78 -3.69
CA GLN A 304 -11.22 15.67 -4.03
C GLN A 304 -10.74 14.22 -3.94
N PRO A 305 -9.77 13.82 -4.77
CA PRO A 305 -9.20 12.49 -4.68
C PRO A 305 -8.54 12.28 -3.31
N ARG A 306 -8.80 11.10 -2.74
CA ARG A 306 -7.99 10.50 -1.66
C ARG A 306 -6.96 9.55 -2.28
N ILE A 307 -5.86 9.38 -1.57
CA ILE A 307 -4.81 8.43 -1.90
C ILE A 307 -4.71 7.42 -0.77
N VAL A 308 -4.65 6.14 -1.15
CA VAL A 308 -4.63 5.03 -0.21
C VAL A 308 -3.41 4.17 -0.52
N GLN A 309 -2.54 3.99 0.45
CA GLN A 309 -1.41 3.10 0.35
C GLN A 309 -1.84 1.68 0.68
N VAL A 310 -1.40 0.72 -0.12
CA VAL A 310 -1.63 -0.70 0.09
C VAL A 310 -0.29 -1.44 0.17
N SER A 311 -0.33 -2.73 0.52
CA SER A 311 0.84 -3.61 0.54
C SER A 311 1.91 -3.24 1.59
N TYR A 312 1.57 -3.35 2.88
CA TYR A 312 2.50 -3.07 4.00
C TYR A 312 3.44 -4.25 4.30
N ARG A 313 3.66 -5.16 3.33
CA ARG A 313 4.47 -6.38 3.48
C ARG A 313 5.96 -6.10 3.76
N ARG A 314 6.42 -4.90 3.42
CA ARG A 314 7.80 -4.44 3.64
C ARG A 314 7.90 -3.37 4.72
N ALA A 315 6.79 -3.07 5.39
CA ALA A 315 6.75 -2.09 6.45
C ALA A 315 7.55 -2.56 7.68
N ALA A 316 8.17 -1.60 8.32
CA ALA A 316 9.07 -1.76 9.45
C ALA A 316 8.57 -0.95 10.65
N LEU A 317 8.21 -1.63 11.74
CA LEU A 317 7.95 -1.03 13.03
C LEU A 317 9.28 -0.88 13.76
N THR A 318 9.82 0.33 13.81
CA THR A 318 11.21 0.51 14.25
C THR A 318 11.44 0.18 15.72
N THR A 319 10.38 0.24 16.54
CA THR A 319 10.41 -0.19 17.94
C THR A 319 10.38 -1.72 18.15
N LEU A 320 9.96 -2.50 17.15
CA LEU A 320 9.93 -3.97 17.21
C LEU A 320 11.13 -4.63 16.53
N ALA A 321 12.06 -3.85 15.99
CA ALA A 321 13.26 -4.33 15.32
C ALA A 321 14.19 -5.11 16.28
N LYS A 322 15.12 -5.92 15.73
CA LYS A 322 16.18 -6.60 16.50
C LYS A 322 17.01 -5.61 17.33
N VAL A 323 17.27 -4.45 16.75
CA VAL A 323 17.87 -3.29 17.42
C VAL A 323 16.81 -2.19 17.38
N PRO A 324 15.95 -2.08 18.41
CA PRO A 324 14.89 -1.08 18.43
C PRO A 324 15.44 0.34 18.33
N PHE A 325 14.81 1.16 17.50
CA PHE A 325 15.06 2.59 17.44
C PHE A 325 13.75 3.32 17.14
N LYS A 326 13.71 4.62 17.42
CA LYS A 326 12.59 5.48 17.04
C LYS A 326 13.15 6.74 16.41
N ILE A 327 13.10 6.80 15.07
CA ILE A 327 13.77 7.83 14.25
C ILE A 327 13.42 9.25 14.75
N TYR A 328 12.14 9.48 15.05
CA TYR A 328 11.62 10.79 15.42
C TYR A 328 11.29 10.93 16.91
N ARG A 329 11.97 10.16 17.78
CA ARG A 329 11.72 10.18 19.24
C ARG A 329 11.72 11.58 19.86
N TYR A 330 12.56 12.48 19.35
CA TYR A 330 12.75 13.83 19.88
C TYR A 330 12.00 14.91 19.09
N PHE A 331 11.19 14.53 18.12
CA PHE A 331 10.39 15.49 17.36
C PHE A 331 9.11 15.78 18.15
N ALA A 332 8.76 17.06 18.28
CA ALA A 332 7.54 17.47 18.98
C ALA A 332 6.28 17.17 18.13
N THR A 333 6.43 17.26 16.82
CA THR A 333 5.41 17.01 15.80
C THR A 333 5.98 16.10 14.71
N LYS A 334 5.17 15.68 13.73
CA LYS A 334 5.66 14.84 12.63
C LYS A 334 6.80 15.53 11.86
N PRO A 335 7.77 14.79 11.29
CA PRO A 335 8.87 15.38 10.56
C PRO A 335 8.37 16.17 9.34
N HIS A 336 9.03 17.29 9.05
CA HIS A 336 8.76 18.04 7.82
C HIS A 336 9.11 17.18 6.58
N PRO A 337 8.23 17.05 5.58
CA PRO A 337 8.47 16.21 4.40
C PRO A 337 9.80 16.46 3.69
N PHE A 338 10.28 17.70 3.71
CA PHE A 338 11.63 18.08 3.23
C PHE A 338 12.77 17.18 3.73
N ILE A 339 12.70 16.65 4.96
CA ILE A 339 13.73 15.78 5.53
C ILE A 339 13.79 14.42 4.80
N ARG A 340 12.68 14.01 4.17
CA ARG A 340 12.46 12.65 3.70
C ARG A 340 12.30 12.51 2.21
N PHE A 341 11.87 13.55 1.52
CA PHE A 341 11.61 13.51 0.08
C PHE A 341 12.68 14.28 -0.68
N SER A 342 13.27 13.59 -1.65
CA SER A 342 14.18 14.13 -2.66
C SER A 342 13.75 13.57 -4.02
N MET A 343 14.29 14.13 -5.11
CA MET A 343 14.03 13.58 -6.44
C MET A 343 14.41 12.10 -6.57
N HIS A 344 15.42 11.63 -5.83
CA HIS A 344 15.78 10.22 -5.83
C HIS A 344 14.67 9.34 -5.23
N ARG A 345 14.10 9.75 -4.08
CA ARG A 345 12.99 9.00 -3.46
C ARG A 345 11.70 9.09 -4.30
N LEU A 346 11.52 10.18 -5.04
CA LEU A 346 10.36 10.42 -5.89
C LEU A 346 10.56 9.94 -7.33
N LEU A 347 11.66 9.28 -7.65
CA LEU A 347 11.94 8.79 -9.00
C LEU A 347 10.80 7.92 -9.58
N PRO A 348 10.16 7.00 -8.81
CA PRO A 348 9.01 6.25 -9.31
C PRO A 348 7.81 7.13 -9.71
N PHE A 349 7.75 8.37 -9.22
CA PHE A 349 6.65 9.32 -9.41
C PHE A 349 6.99 10.41 -10.44
N VAL A 350 8.02 10.24 -11.27
CA VAL A 350 8.47 11.31 -12.17
C VAL A 350 7.38 11.85 -13.10
N GLY A 351 6.43 11.00 -13.52
CA GLY A 351 5.26 11.43 -14.31
C GLY A 351 4.21 12.24 -13.53
N TRP A 352 4.24 12.16 -12.21
CA TRP A 352 3.38 12.93 -11.30
C TRP A 352 3.96 14.31 -10.95
N LEU A 353 5.25 14.52 -11.20
CA LEU A 353 5.94 15.76 -10.93
C LEU A 353 6.09 16.58 -12.23
N PRO A 354 6.24 17.91 -12.14
CA PRO A 354 6.64 18.71 -13.29
C PRO A 354 8.05 18.30 -13.77
N PRO A 355 8.27 18.08 -15.09
CA PRO A 355 9.57 17.68 -15.60
C PRO A 355 10.70 18.66 -15.26
N SER A 356 10.38 19.96 -15.18
CA SER A 356 11.32 21.03 -14.83
C SER A 356 11.88 20.94 -13.40
N TRP A 357 11.29 20.12 -12.53
CA TRP A 357 11.77 19.93 -11.16
C TRP A 357 12.93 18.97 -11.05
N GLN A 358 13.18 18.19 -12.12
CA GLN A 358 14.43 17.46 -12.24
C GLN A 358 15.56 18.49 -12.26
N GLY A 359 16.57 18.31 -11.40
CA GLY A 359 17.73 19.20 -11.40
C GLY A 359 18.38 19.26 -12.79
N PRO A 360 19.20 20.28 -13.08
CA PRO A 360 19.90 20.40 -14.35
C PRO A 360 20.58 19.07 -14.73
N LYS A 361 20.68 18.73 -16.02
CA LYS A 361 21.36 17.50 -16.47
C LYS A 361 22.76 17.31 -15.87
N ASN A 362 23.44 18.42 -15.59
CA ASN A 362 24.80 18.45 -15.03
C ASN A 362 24.82 18.48 -13.48
N ASP A 363 23.67 18.66 -12.82
CA ASP A 363 23.52 18.63 -11.36
C ASP A 363 22.11 18.16 -10.95
N PRO A 364 21.75 16.89 -11.21
CA PRO A 364 20.42 16.34 -10.93
C PRO A 364 20.06 16.35 -9.43
N ASN A 365 21.05 16.61 -8.57
CA ASN A 365 20.90 16.64 -7.12
C ASN A 365 20.50 18.01 -6.56
N LYS A 366 20.26 19.03 -7.42
CA LYS A 366 19.72 20.33 -7.02
C LYS A 366 18.31 20.58 -7.55
N PRO A 367 17.28 19.90 -7.00
CA PRO A 367 15.90 20.06 -7.46
C PRO A 367 15.24 21.29 -6.81
N ILE A 368 15.74 22.49 -7.11
CA ILE A 368 15.34 23.73 -6.42
C ILE A 368 13.82 23.99 -6.44
N PHE A 369 13.14 23.60 -7.52
CA PHE A 369 11.69 23.75 -7.64
C PHE A 369 10.93 22.77 -6.73
N LEU A 370 11.40 21.52 -6.58
CA LEU A 370 10.84 20.58 -5.60
C LEU A 370 11.05 21.13 -4.19
N ASP A 371 12.27 21.55 -3.87
CA ASP A 371 12.62 22.06 -2.54
C ASP A 371 11.73 23.24 -2.15
N ARG A 372 11.51 24.17 -3.08
CA ARG A 372 10.60 25.30 -2.91
C ARG A 372 9.16 24.85 -2.71
N TRP A 373 8.67 23.95 -3.56
CA TRP A 373 7.30 23.47 -3.44
C TRP A 373 7.06 22.79 -2.09
N LEU A 374 8.03 22.02 -1.58
CA LEU A 374 7.96 21.40 -0.26
C LEU A 374 7.88 22.46 0.86
N ALA A 375 8.71 23.50 0.81
CA ALA A 375 8.67 24.57 1.81
C ALA A 375 7.38 25.39 1.76
N PHE A 376 6.85 25.67 0.56
CA PHE A 376 5.58 26.37 0.41
C PHE A 376 4.39 25.52 0.88
N THR A 377 4.35 24.25 0.48
CA THR A 377 3.22 23.35 0.74
C THR A 377 3.12 22.94 2.20
N PHE A 378 4.26 22.71 2.86
CA PHE A 378 4.31 22.20 4.23
C PHE A 378 4.66 23.27 5.26
N GLY A 379 4.90 24.51 4.82
CA GLY A 379 5.15 25.66 5.67
C GLY A 379 6.63 25.87 6.04
N PRO A 380 6.91 26.86 6.89
CA PRO A 380 8.28 27.24 7.21
C PRO A 380 9.03 26.13 7.97
N PHE A 381 10.36 26.19 7.93
CA PHE A 381 11.23 25.26 8.67
C PHE A 381 11.35 25.62 10.16
N THR A 382 11.05 26.86 10.51
CA THR A 382 11.01 27.40 11.87
C THR A 382 9.57 27.66 12.29
N ASN A 383 9.27 27.50 13.59
CA ASN A 383 7.98 27.85 14.18
C ASN A 383 6.74 27.19 13.52
N ASN A 384 6.92 26.04 12.86
CA ASN A 384 5.84 25.34 12.20
C ASN A 384 5.03 24.48 13.20
N PRO A 385 3.72 24.73 13.37
CA PRO A 385 2.91 24.02 14.35
C PRO A 385 2.60 22.57 13.93
N THR A 386 2.72 22.24 12.65
CA THR A 386 2.37 20.93 12.10
C THR A 386 3.58 20.03 11.97
N TYR A 387 4.74 20.60 11.63
CA TYR A 387 5.95 19.83 11.31
C TYR A 387 7.17 20.28 12.10
N THR A 388 8.01 19.32 12.47
CA THR A 388 9.32 19.58 13.04
C THR A 388 10.39 19.46 11.96
N PHE A 389 11.21 20.50 11.80
CA PHE A 389 12.43 20.45 11.00
C PHE A 389 13.67 20.56 11.91
N ARG A 390 14.66 19.70 11.68
CA ARG A 390 15.96 19.75 12.35
C ARG A 390 17.07 19.68 11.31
N GLY A 391 17.70 20.81 11.03
CA GLY A 391 18.76 20.94 10.04
C GLY A 391 18.98 22.40 9.65
N ASN A 392 19.90 22.62 8.72
CA ASN A 392 20.05 23.93 8.07
C ASN A 392 19.23 23.91 6.79
N PRO A 393 18.24 24.81 6.62
CA PRO A 393 17.52 24.90 5.36
C PRO A 393 18.50 25.30 4.24
N PRO A 394 18.27 24.87 2.99
CA PRO A 394 19.09 25.33 1.87
C PRO A 394 19.03 26.85 1.77
N ALA A 395 20.18 27.51 1.59
CA ALA A 395 20.28 28.97 1.57
C ALA A 395 19.40 29.66 0.49
N GLY A 396 18.99 28.92 -0.54
CA GLY A 396 18.09 29.39 -1.61
C GLY A 396 16.60 29.13 -1.38
N VAL A 397 16.20 28.49 -0.28
CA VAL A 397 14.83 27.98 -0.05
C VAL A 397 14.28 28.54 1.28
N ILE A 398 14.66 29.76 1.62
CA ILE A 398 14.17 30.41 2.85
C ILE A 398 12.74 30.90 2.57
N VAL A 399 11.79 30.21 3.18
CA VAL A 399 10.43 30.69 3.41
C VAL A 399 10.43 31.23 4.83
N ASP A 400 10.22 32.54 4.98
CA ASP A 400 10.17 33.15 6.30
C ASP A 400 8.89 32.77 7.06
N ASP A 401 8.78 33.20 8.33
CA ASP A 401 7.62 32.93 9.17
C ASP A 401 6.30 33.52 8.61
N SER A 402 6.36 34.36 7.56
CA SER A 402 5.20 34.90 6.84
C SER A 402 4.84 34.13 5.56
N GLY A 403 5.59 33.08 5.22
CA GLY A 403 5.37 32.30 4.00
C GLY A 403 5.99 32.92 2.75
N MET A 404 6.76 34.02 2.88
CA MET A 404 7.35 34.72 1.74
C MET A 404 8.62 34.00 1.29
N VAL A 405 8.70 33.72 -0.01
CA VAL A 405 9.87 33.12 -0.64
C VAL A 405 10.88 34.22 -0.96
N SER A 406 12.19 33.93 -0.87
CA SER A 406 13.20 34.93 -1.24
C SER A 406 12.94 35.51 -2.65
N PRO A 407 13.20 36.81 -2.90
CA PRO A 407 12.99 37.44 -4.21
C PRO A 407 13.72 36.73 -5.37
N PHE A 408 14.83 36.06 -5.06
CA PHE A 408 15.56 35.22 -6.01
C PHE A 408 14.71 34.05 -6.52
N SER A 409 13.92 33.44 -5.64
CA SER A 409 13.05 32.32 -5.96
C SER A 409 11.87 32.76 -6.82
N GLU A 410 11.20 33.87 -6.48
CA GLU A 410 10.09 34.40 -7.31
C GLU A 410 10.50 34.64 -8.76
N ASN A 411 11.70 35.17 -8.99
CA ASN A 411 12.26 35.36 -10.32
C ASN A 411 12.44 34.03 -11.08
N LEU A 412 12.87 32.97 -10.40
CA LEU A 412 13.03 31.63 -10.99
C LEU A 412 11.70 31.00 -11.42
N GLU A 413 10.60 31.16 -10.67
CA GLU A 413 9.29 30.62 -11.07
C GLU A 413 8.70 31.42 -12.23
N LYS A 414 8.87 32.74 -12.21
CA LYS A 414 8.44 33.59 -13.32
C LYS A 414 9.11 33.15 -14.63
N LYS A 415 10.44 32.92 -14.60
CA LYS A 415 11.17 32.36 -15.75
C LYS A 415 10.68 30.98 -16.18
N ARG A 416 10.35 30.09 -15.23
CA ARG A 416 9.78 28.77 -15.55
C ARG A 416 8.45 28.91 -16.30
N LEU A 417 7.56 29.78 -15.84
CA LEU A 417 6.25 30.01 -16.49
C LEU A 417 6.40 30.63 -17.87
N GLU A 418 7.38 31.52 -18.06
CA GLU A 418 7.76 32.10 -19.36
C GLU A 418 8.30 31.03 -20.33
N GLU A 419 9.08 30.06 -19.87
CA GLU A 419 9.62 28.96 -20.70
C GLU A 419 8.57 27.92 -21.11
N ILE A 420 7.51 27.75 -20.32
CA ILE A 420 6.42 26.79 -20.59
C ILE A 420 5.41 27.35 -21.61
N ASN A 421 5.37 28.67 -21.81
CA ASN A 421 4.38 29.33 -22.66
C ASN A 421 5.04 30.20 -23.75
N PRO A 422 5.65 29.60 -24.79
CA PRO A 422 6.41 30.35 -25.79
C PRO A 422 5.56 31.15 -26.80
N GLU A 423 4.22 31.13 -26.69
CA GLU A 423 3.33 31.62 -27.76
C GLU A 423 3.00 33.13 -27.73
N GLU A 424 3.51 33.93 -26.79
CA GLU A 424 3.15 35.37 -26.73
C GLU A 424 4.20 36.36 -27.27
N GLU A 425 5.29 35.91 -27.91
CA GLU A 425 6.25 36.82 -28.57
C GLU A 425 6.46 36.53 -30.08
N ALA A 426 5.42 36.12 -30.80
CA ALA A 426 5.40 36.30 -32.26
C ALA A 426 4.90 37.72 -32.58
N LYS A 427 5.81 38.70 -32.59
CA LYS A 427 5.54 40.02 -33.20
C LYS A 427 5.11 39.82 -34.66
N PRO A 428 4.05 40.49 -35.14
CA PRO A 428 3.68 40.41 -36.55
C PRO A 428 4.80 41.05 -37.37
N GLU A 429 5.40 40.28 -38.27
CA GLU A 429 6.22 40.79 -39.35
C GLU A 429 5.39 41.81 -40.14
N LYS A 430 5.91 43.03 -40.27
CA LYS A 430 5.32 44.07 -41.07
C LYS A 430 5.19 43.57 -42.51
N GLU A 431 3.95 43.45 -42.98
CA GLU A 431 3.63 43.43 -44.40
C GLU A 431 4.24 44.67 -45.06
N THR A 432 5.28 44.47 -45.86
CA THR A 432 5.70 45.44 -46.86
C THR A 432 4.77 45.33 -48.07
N THR A 433 3.82 46.25 -48.18
CA THR A 433 3.09 46.50 -49.43
C THR A 433 4.05 46.99 -50.52
N PRO A 434 3.90 46.53 -51.78
CA PRO A 434 4.64 47.05 -52.92
C PRO A 434 3.99 48.36 -53.40
N ALA A 435 4.82 49.39 -53.62
CA ALA A 435 4.44 50.59 -54.33
C ALA A 435 4.91 50.50 -55.78
N GLU A 436 3.99 50.18 -56.68
CA GLU A 436 3.91 50.82 -58.01
C GLU A 436 3.38 52.24 -57.76
N GLU A 437 3.86 53.34 -58.35
CA GLU A 437 4.02 53.60 -59.79
C GLU A 437 4.75 54.95 -60.03
N MET A 438 5.42 55.06 -61.18
CA MET A 438 5.71 56.28 -61.98
C MET A 438 6.79 57.29 -61.57
N LEU A 439 7.99 57.16 -62.16
CA LEU A 439 8.55 58.10 -63.17
C LEU A 439 9.73 57.49 -63.94
#